data_AF-A0A936H2P7-F1
#
_entry.id   AF-A0A936H2P7-F1
#
_cell.length_a   1.000
_cell.length_b   1.000
_cell.length_c   1.000
_cell.angle_alpha   90.00
_cell.angle_beta   90.00
_cell.angle_gamma   90.00
#
_symmetry.space_group_name_H-M   'P 1'
#
loop_
_entity.id
_entity.type
_entity.pdbx_description
1 polymer ?
#
loop_
_entity_poly.entity_id
_entity_poly.type
_entity_poly.pdbx_seq_one_letter_code
_entity_poly.pdbx_strand_id
1 'polypeptide(L)'
;MRHWLTLFLLLFSFGSVSARAETPDPGIFRGYLVTLNGLSLTGHVAGMGYSGNRMYVQYINDLGTFYRIWPQMVKGFVYQDFQNTVVFESWQDKKRWRFLQVLYKGPAMSLYLEPQVILSPASSDGIGHSVIESAPVYFVEVNGRIVKTGPANFRKTMPHLLQQRAPHLARKIGNPGYRFKDLWSIVQEYNAFCKQNPFLL
;
A
#
# COMPACT_ATOMS: atom_id res chain seq x y z
N MET A 1 -13.30 -5.86 77.83
CA MET A 1 -11.86 -6.21 77.90
C MET A 1 -11.50 -6.82 76.55
N ARG A 2 -11.01 -6.01 75.60
CA ARG A 2 -9.58 -5.73 75.34
C ARG A 2 -8.86 -7.02 74.90
N HIS A 3 -8.43 -7.06 73.63
CA HIS A 3 -7.27 -7.74 72.99
C HIS A 3 -7.58 -7.80 71.48
N TRP A 4 -7.11 -6.87 70.65
CA TRP A 4 -5.78 -6.77 70.03
C TRP A 4 -5.66 -7.47 68.67
N LEU A 5 -5.50 -6.63 67.64
CA LEU A 5 -4.73 -6.80 66.40
C LEU A 5 -4.37 -8.23 65.97
N THR A 6 -5.01 -8.68 64.90
CA THR A 6 -4.35 -9.53 63.89
C THR A 6 -4.51 -8.89 62.52
N LEU A 7 -3.56 -7.99 62.26
CA LEU A 7 -3.10 -7.56 60.95
C LEU A 7 -2.70 -8.82 60.15
N PHE A 8 -3.46 -9.20 59.13
CA PHE A 8 -2.95 -10.09 58.08
C PHE A 8 -3.13 -9.41 56.73
N LEU A 9 -2.00 -8.87 56.27
CA LEU A 9 -1.73 -8.42 54.91
C LEU A 9 -2.29 -9.42 53.89
N LEU A 10 -3.42 -9.09 53.28
CA LEU A 10 -3.75 -9.60 51.96
C LEU A 10 -2.90 -8.81 50.96
N LEU A 11 -1.68 -9.32 50.77
CA LEU A 11 -0.80 -8.98 49.67
C LEU A 11 -1.60 -9.12 48.37
N PHE A 12 -2.02 -7.98 47.83
CA PHE A 12 -2.37 -7.81 46.43
C PHE A 12 -1.14 -8.20 45.61
N SER A 13 -1.07 -9.48 45.25
CA SER A 13 -0.23 -9.97 44.17
C SER A 13 -0.77 -9.36 42.88
N PHE A 14 -0.39 -8.10 42.63
CA PHE A 14 -0.29 -7.58 41.28
C PHE A 14 0.73 -8.46 40.55
N GLY A 15 0.22 -9.56 39.98
CA GLY A 15 0.92 -10.28 38.95
C GLY A 15 1.14 -9.28 37.82
N SER A 16 2.34 -8.71 37.76
CA SER A 16 2.84 -8.03 36.58
C SER A 16 2.80 -9.05 35.46
N VAL A 17 1.69 -9.11 34.73
CA VAL A 17 1.67 -9.64 33.38
C VAL A 17 2.56 -8.69 32.60
N SER A 18 3.85 -9.02 32.58
CA SER A 18 4.77 -8.45 31.62
C SER A 18 4.23 -8.85 30.26
N ALA A 19 3.42 -7.97 29.67
CA ALA A 19 3.15 -8.00 28.26
C ALA A 19 4.52 -7.93 27.59
N ARG A 20 5.03 -9.09 27.16
CA ARG A 20 6.14 -9.14 26.23
C ARG A 20 5.63 -8.34 25.03
N ALA A 21 6.12 -7.12 24.87
CA ALA A 21 6.05 -6.45 23.59
C ALA A 21 6.80 -7.38 22.65
N GLU A 22 6.06 -8.16 21.85
CA GLU A 22 6.62 -8.89 20.73
C GLU A 22 7.31 -7.83 19.88
N THR A 23 8.63 -7.80 19.94
CA THR A 23 9.42 -7.02 19.00
C THR A 23 9.01 -7.52 17.62
N PRO A 24 8.47 -6.67 16.74
CA PRO A 24 8.02 -7.09 15.43
C PRO A 24 9.14 -7.87 14.75
N ASP A 25 8.84 -9.08 14.28
CA ASP A 25 9.79 -9.82 13.46
C ASP A 25 10.11 -8.93 12.24
N PRO A 26 11.38 -8.49 12.05
CA PRO A 26 11.72 -7.57 10.98
C PRO A 26 11.37 -8.19 9.62
N GLY A 27 10.24 -7.74 9.05
CA GLY A 27 9.71 -8.24 7.78
C GLY A 27 8.28 -8.78 7.82
N ILE A 28 7.65 -8.91 8.99
CA ILE A 28 6.24 -9.31 9.12
C ILE A 28 5.42 -8.15 9.69
N PHE A 29 4.51 -7.62 8.88
CA PHE A 29 3.72 -6.43 9.22
C PHE A 29 2.27 -6.78 9.50
N ARG A 30 1.69 -6.22 10.58
CA ARG A 30 0.25 -6.36 10.85
C ARG A 30 -0.56 -5.75 9.71
N GLY A 31 -1.61 -6.43 9.27
CA GLY A 31 -2.38 -5.99 8.10
C GLY A 31 -3.65 -6.80 7.83
N TYR A 32 -4.19 -6.63 6.63
CA TYR A 32 -5.33 -7.39 6.15
C TYR A 32 -5.36 -7.49 4.61
N LEU A 33 -5.98 -8.56 4.11
CA LEU A 33 -6.36 -8.68 2.70
C LEU A 33 -7.79 -8.17 2.51
N VAL A 34 -8.06 -7.57 1.35
CA VAL A 34 -9.43 -7.23 0.93
C VAL A 34 -9.87 -8.23 -0.13
N THR A 35 -10.84 -9.07 0.19
CA THR A 35 -11.36 -10.09 -0.74
C THR A 35 -12.09 -9.44 -1.92
N LEU A 36 -12.36 -10.23 -2.97
CA LEU A 36 -13.11 -9.75 -4.15
C LEU A 36 -14.52 -9.25 -3.81
N ASN A 37 -15.18 -9.83 -2.81
CA ASN A 37 -16.47 -9.36 -2.30
C ASN A 37 -16.35 -8.22 -1.27
N GLY A 38 -15.14 -7.73 -0.96
CA GLY A 38 -14.92 -6.56 -0.09
C GLY A 38 -14.86 -6.85 1.40
N LEU A 39 -14.73 -8.12 1.81
CA LEU A 39 -14.48 -8.49 3.19
C LEU A 39 -12.99 -8.31 3.53
N SER A 40 -12.70 -7.98 4.78
CA SER A 40 -11.33 -7.89 5.30
C SER A 40 -10.95 -9.16 6.03
N LEU A 41 -9.82 -9.77 5.64
CA LEU A 41 -9.22 -10.90 6.36
C LEU A 41 -8.00 -10.38 7.13
N THR A 42 -8.05 -10.43 8.46
CA THR A 42 -7.01 -9.91 9.36
C THR A 42 -5.86 -10.90 9.55
N GLY A 43 -4.64 -10.37 9.63
CA GLY A 43 -3.44 -11.17 9.75
C GLY A 43 -2.18 -10.33 9.60
N HIS A 44 -1.18 -10.91 8.95
CA HIS A 44 0.12 -10.29 8.72
C HIS A 44 0.57 -10.44 7.27
N VAL A 45 1.23 -9.41 6.75
CA VAL A 45 1.90 -9.41 5.45
C VAL A 45 3.38 -9.68 5.71
N ALA A 46 3.84 -10.87 5.32
CA ALA A 46 5.23 -11.29 5.45
C ALA A 46 6.09 -10.85 4.26
N GLY A 47 5.44 -10.49 3.14
CA GLY A 47 6.14 -9.87 2.03
C GLY A 47 5.51 -10.00 0.67
N MET A 48 6.25 -9.62 -0.37
CA MET A 48 5.88 -9.78 -1.77
C MET A 48 7.01 -10.48 -2.51
N GLY A 49 6.67 -11.27 -3.52
CA GLY A 49 7.65 -11.96 -4.34
C GLY A 49 7.14 -12.25 -5.74
N TYR A 50 7.98 -12.93 -6.52
CA TYR A 50 7.66 -13.36 -7.87
C TYR A 50 7.81 -14.87 -7.99
N SER A 51 6.89 -15.48 -8.73
CA SER A 51 7.05 -16.85 -9.22
C SER A 51 6.86 -16.81 -10.74
N GLY A 52 7.97 -17.05 -11.44
CA GLY A 52 8.10 -16.67 -12.85
C GLY A 52 7.93 -15.16 -13.03
N ASN A 53 7.02 -14.74 -13.90
CA ASN A 53 6.71 -13.34 -14.18
C ASN A 53 5.47 -12.81 -13.41
N ARG A 54 4.97 -13.57 -12.43
CA ARG A 54 3.76 -13.24 -11.68
C ARG A 54 4.13 -12.84 -10.26
N MET A 55 3.60 -11.73 -9.80
CA MET A 55 3.77 -11.22 -8.45
C MET A 55 2.78 -11.89 -7.49
N TYR A 56 3.19 -12.17 -6.26
CA TYR A 56 2.30 -12.60 -5.17
C TYR A 56 2.65 -11.86 -3.87
N VAL A 57 1.69 -11.81 -2.94
CA VAL A 57 1.89 -11.39 -1.55
C VAL A 57 1.87 -12.63 -0.65
N GLN A 58 2.76 -12.68 0.32
CA GLN A 58 2.80 -13.68 1.38
C GLN A 58 2.01 -13.15 2.57
N TYR A 59 0.98 -13.89 2.95
CA TYR A 59 0.04 -13.48 3.98
C TYR A 59 -0.16 -14.61 4.99
N ILE A 60 -0.16 -14.26 6.28
CA ILE A 60 -0.39 -15.17 7.40
C ILE A 60 -1.69 -14.72 8.06
N ASN A 61 -2.72 -15.56 8.08
CA ASN A 61 -3.96 -15.21 8.78
C ASN A 61 -3.76 -15.21 10.30
N ASP A 62 -4.75 -14.72 11.06
CA ASP A 62 -4.70 -14.73 12.53
C ASP A 62 -4.64 -16.12 13.17
N LEU A 63 -4.91 -17.20 12.41
CA LEU A 63 -4.72 -18.59 12.86
C LEU A 63 -3.30 -19.11 12.60
N GLY A 64 -2.39 -18.29 12.08
CA GLY A 64 -1.02 -18.68 11.75
C GLY A 64 -0.88 -19.45 10.43
N THR A 65 -1.95 -19.58 9.64
CA THR A 65 -1.90 -20.25 8.34
C THR A 65 -1.30 -19.34 7.28
N PHE A 66 -0.30 -19.86 6.56
CA PHE A 66 0.43 -19.14 5.52
C PHE A 66 -0.19 -19.32 4.13
N TYR A 67 -0.27 -18.23 3.37
CA TYR A 67 -0.80 -18.20 2.00
C TYR A 67 0.09 -17.40 1.07
N ARG A 68 0.15 -17.82 -0.20
CA ARG A 68 0.61 -17.00 -1.32
C ARG A 68 -0.60 -16.54 -2.12
N ILE A 69 -0.84 -15.23 -2.13
CA ILE A 69 -2.01 -14.63 -2.74
C ILE A 69 -1.60 -13.88 -4.00
N TRP A 70 -2.24 -14.21 -5.11
CA TRP A 70 -2.03 -13.56 -6.39
C TRP A 70 -2.98 -12.36 -6.58
N PRO A 71 -2.62 -11.31 -7.34
CA PRO A 71 -3.45 -10.11 -7.44
C PRO A 71 -4.84 -10.37 -8.00
N GLN A 72 -5.03 -11.35 -8.87
CA GLN A 72 -6.37 -11.71 -9.38
C GLN A 72 -7.32 -12.31 -8.32
N MET A 73 -6.84 -12.66 -7.12
CA MET A 73 -7.63 -13.33 -6.09
C MET A 73 -8.22 -12.38 -5.04
N VAL A 74 -7.75 -11.14 -4.99
CA VAL A 74 -8.10 -10.14 -3.97
C VAL A 74 -8.19 -8.76 -4.60
N LYS A 75 -8.88 -7.81 -3.97
CA LYS A 75 -8.87 -6.41 -4.39
C LYS A 75 -7.56 -5.70 -4.05
N GLY A 76 -6.84 -6.20 -3.06
CA GLY A 76 -5.64 -5.57 -2.55
C GLY A 76 -5.34 -6.03 -1.13
N PHE A 77 -4.41 -5.34 -0.50
CA PHE A 77 -4.03 -5.59 0.89
C PHE A 77 -3.47 -4.33 1.53
N VAL A 78 -3.47 -4.31 2.85
CA VAL A 78 -2.98 -3.19 3.66
C VAL A 78 -2.08 -3.74 4.74
N TYR A 79 -0.98 -3.05 5.04
CA TYR A 79 -0.18 -3.32 6.22
C TYR A 79 0.29 -2.03 6.89
N GLN A 80 0.66 -2.15 8.16
CA GLN A 80 1.21 -1.07 8.96
C GLN A 80 2.73 -1.21 9.04
N ASP A 81 3.45 -0.21 8.55
CA ASP A 81 4.91 -0.10 8.63
C ASP A 81 5.27 1.05 9.58
N PHE A 82 5.64 0.69 10.81
CA PHE A 82 5.82 1.64 11.91
C PHE A 82 4.59 2.54 12.11
N GLN A 83 4.63 3.77 11.59
CA GLN A 83 3.56 4.77 11.70
C GLN A 83 2.78 4.96 10.39
N ASN A 84 3.17 4.27 9.32
CA ASN A 84 2.57 4.44 8.00
C ASN A 84 1.62 3.29 7.68
N THR A 85 0.45 3.63 7.16
CA THR A 85 -0.43 2.64 6.53
C THR A 85 -0.04 2.53 5.06
N VAL A 86 0.40 1.36 4.64
CA VAL A 86 0.76 1.07 3.25
C VAL A 86 -0.37 0.29 2.60
N VAL A 87 -0.90 0.83 1.51
CA VAL A 87 -2.06 0.26 0.80
C VAL A 87 -1.63 -0.20 -0.58
N PHE A 88 -2.04 -1.42 -0.94
CA PHE A 88 -1.86 -2.00 -2.25
C PHE A 88 -3.20 -2.36 -2.88
N GLU A 89 -3.35 -2.11 -4.18
CA GLU A 89 -4.50 -2.52 -4.97
C GLU A 89 -4.09 -3.47 -6.09
N SER A 90 -4.95 -4.43 -6.37
CA SER A 90 -4.83 -5.34 -7.51
C SER A 90 -5.30 -4.65 -8.78
N TRP A 91 -4.41 -4.56 -9.77
CA TRP A 91 -4.71 -3.99 -11.07
C TRP A 91 -4.29 -4.93 -12.20
N GLN A 92 -5.07 -4.92 -13.28
CA GLN A 92 -4.72 -5.58 -14.52
C GLN A 92 -4.30 -4.55 -15.57
N ASP A 93 -3.03 -4.60 -16.00
CA ASP A 93 -2.50 -3.80 -17.12
C ASP A 93 -2.06 -4.74 -18.25
N LYS A 94 -2.63 -4.57 -19.46
CA LYS A 94 -2.28 -5.36 -20.67
C LYS A 94 -2.15 -6.88 -20.41
N LYS A 95 -3.17 -7.46 -19.76
CA LYS A 95 -3.25 -8.89 -19.37
C LYS A 95 -2.32 -9.32 -18.23
N ARG A 96 -1.58 -8.41 -17.59
CA ARG A 96 -0.72 -8.71 -16.44
C ARG A 96 -1.35 -8.15 -15.16
N TRP A 97 -1.58 -9.05 -14.20
CA TRP A 97 -2.03 -8.71 -12.86
C TRP A 97 -0.85 -8.28 -12.00
N ARG A 98 -1.03 -7.21 -11.22
CA ARG A 98 -0.02 -6.63 -10.35
C ARG A 98 -0.66 -6.13 -9.07
N PHE A 99 0.09 -6.13 -7.98
CA PHE A 99 -0.20 -5.26 -6.85
C PHE A 99 0.51 -3.93 -7.09
N LEU A 100 -0.21 -2.82 -6.93
CA LEU A 100 0.34 -1.48 -7.04
C LEU A 100 0.12 -0.74 -5.73
N GLN A 101 1.17 -0.12 -5.21
CA GLN A 101 1.10 0.70 -4.02
C GLN A 101 0.32 1.97 -4.33
N VAL A 102 -0.67 2.30 -3.51
CA VAL A 102 -1.44 3.54 -3.62
C VAL A 102 -0.61 4.68 -3.03
N LEU A 103 -0.17 5.62 -3.88
CA LEU A 103 0.53 6.83 -3.43
C LEU A 103 -0.44 7.98 -3.18
N TYR A 104 -1.49 8.06 -3.98
CA TYR A 104 -2.57 9.03 -3.83
C TYR A 104 -3.87 8.44 -4.40
N LYS A 105 -4.94 8.43 -3.61
CA LYS A 105 -6.27 8.01 -4.06
C LYS A 105 -7.16 9.23 -4.20
N GLY A 106 -7.51 9.57 -5.45
CA GLY A 106 -8.38 10.70 -5.76
C GLY A 106 -9.67 10.25 -6.45
N PRO A 107 -10.77 11.01 -6.32
CA PRO A 107 -12.04 10.66 -6.96
C PRO A 107 -12.01 10.76 -8.50
N ALA A 108 -11.12 11.57 -9.08
CA ALA A 108 -10.98 11.74 -10.53
C ALA A 108 -9.71 11.10 -11.09
N MET A 109 -8.64 11.08 -10.30
CA MET A 109 -7.36 10.51 -10.70
C MET A 109 -6.62 9.95 -9.49
N SER A 110 -6.06 8.76 -9.63
CA SER A 110 -5.25 8.11 -8.59
C SER A 110 -3.84 7.83 -9.10
N LEU A 111 -2.85 7.90 -8.20
CA LEU A 111 -1.44 7.66 -8.47
C LEU A 111 -0.98 6.41 -7.73
N TYR A 112 -0.30 5.54 -8.46
CA TYR A 112 0.23 4.29 -7.94
C TYR A 112 1.70 4.11 -8.31
N LEU A 113 2.37 3.27 -7.54
CA LEU A 113 3.74 2.85 -7.74
C LEU A 113 3.81 1.33 -7.84
N GLU A 114 4.58 0.84 -8.81
CA GLU A 114 4.96 -0.58 -8.87
C GLU A 114 5.96 -0.88 -7.75
N PRO A 115 5.70 -1.88 -6.90
CA PRO A 115 6.62 -2.20 -5.80
C PRO A 115 7.98 -2.63 -6.32
N GLN A 116 9.03 -2.07 -5.73
CA GLN A 116 10.43 -2.40 -6.03
C GLN A 116 11.03 -3.42 -5.06
N VAL A 117 10.31 -3.76 -4.00
CA VAL A 117 10.84 -4.57 -2.88
C VAL A 117 10.23 -5.96 -2.89
N ILE A 118 11.11 -6.97 -2.92
CA ILE A 118 10.77 -8.34 -2.51
C ILE A 118 11.09 -8.42 -1.01
N LEU A 119 10.05 -8.43 -0.20
CA LEU A 119 10.17 -8.79 1.21
C LEU A 119 10.25 -10.32 1.24
N SER A 120 11.46 -10.86 1.38
CA SER A 120 11.67 -12.29 1.53
C SER A 120 11.64 -12.63 3.02
N PRO A 121 10.94 -13.69 3.45
CA PRO A 121 11.05 -14.17 4.82
C PRO A 121 12.47 -14.67 5.02
N ALA A 122 13.08 -14.27 6.14
CA ALA A 122 14.44 -14.62 6.50
C ALA A 122 14.68 -16.13 6.29
N SER A 123 15.62 -16.48 5.41
CA SER A 123 16.30 -17.76 5.52
C SER A 123 16.98 -17.82 6.89
N SER A 124 17.14 -19.02 7.44
CA SER A 124 17.64 -19.36 8.78
C SER A 124 18.92 -18.65 9.28
N ASP A 125 19.59 -17.86 8.45
CA ASP A 125 20.90 -17.25 8.73
C ASP A 125 20.93 -15.70 8.68
N GLY A 126 19.77 -15.03 8.67
CA GLY A 126 19.71 -13.57 8.89
C GLY A 126 19.13 -12.77 7.73
N ILE A 127 18.76 -11.53 8.09
CA ILE A 127 17.94 -10.58 7.34
C ILE A 127 18.52 -10.31 5.94
N GLY A 128 17.81 -10.78 4.92
CA GLY A 128 18.13 -10.52 3.51
C GLY A 128 16.95 -9.89 2.79
N HIS A 129 16.87 -8.55 2.81
CA HIS A 129 15.99 -7.82 1.89
C HIS A 129 16.62 -7.83 0.50
N SER A 130 16.04 -8.56 -0.45
CA SER A 130 16.42 -8.41 -1.85
C SER A 130 15.65 -7.24 -2.44
N VAL A 131 16.27 -6.06 -2.41
CA VAL A 131 15.81 -4.90 -3.16
C VAL A 131 16.16 -5.15 -4.63
N ILE A 132 15.16 -5.26 -5.50
CA ILE A 132 15.44 -5.17 -6.93
C ILE A 132 15.60 -3.68 -7.22
N GLU A 133 16.85 -3.23 -7.39
CA GLU A 133 17.16 -1.88 -7.88
C GLU A 133 16.65 -1.72 -9.31
N SER A 134 15.36 -1.40 -9.42
CA SER A 134 14.71 -1.02 -10.68
C SER A 134 14.23 0.41 -10.55
N ALA A 135 14.28 1.17 -11.64
CA ALA A 135 13.75 2.53 -11.64
C ALA A 135 12.25 2.52 -11.30
N PRO A 136 11.73 3.49 -10.52
CA PRO A 136 10.34 3.50 -10.10
C PRO A 136 9.40 3.61 -11.29
N VAL A 137 8.44 2.69 -11.34
CA VAL A 137 7.42 2.66 -12.38
C VAL A 137 6.11 3.16 -11.78
N TYR A 138 5.64 4.29 -12.27
CA TYR A 138 4.39 4.88 -11.83
C TYR A 138 3.24 4.51 -12.75
N PHE A 139 2.05 4.47 -12.18
CA PHE A 139 0.80 4.28 -12.89
C PHE A 139 -0.18 5.37 -12.47
N VAL A 140 -0.92 5.88 -13.44
CA VAL A 140 -2.01 6.83 -13.22
C VAL A 140 -3.31 6.16 -13.62
N GLU A 141 -4.29 6.18 -12.72
CA GLU A 141 -5.65 5.73 -13.01
C GLU A 141 -6.55 6.94 -13.22
N VAL A 142 -7.32 6.89 -14.30
CA VAL A 142 -8.36 7.87 -14.63
C VAL A 142 -9.55 7.11 -15.20
N ASN A 143 -10.75 7.35 -14.67
CA ASN A 143 -12.00 6.73 -15.15
C ASN A 143 -11.92 5.19 -15.25
N GLY A 144 -11.34 4.53 -14.25
CA GLY A 144 -11.18 3.08 -14.18
C GLY A 144 -10.13 2.50 -15.13
N ARG A 145 -9.38 3.36 -15.85
CA ARG A 145 -8.29 2.95 -16.75
C ARG A 145 -6.95 3.30 -16.12
N ILE A 146 -6.12 2.29 -15.92
CA ILE A 146 -4.77 2.47 -15.43
C ILE A 146 -3.77 2.56 -16.58
N VAL A 147 -2.86 3.53 -16.51
CA VAL A 147 -1.86 3.79 -17.55
C VAL A 147 -0.48 3.91 -16.93
N LYS A 148 0.47 3.13 -17.45
CA LYS A 148 1.88 3.26 -17.08
C LYS A 148 2.43 4.62 -17.50
N THR A 149 2.93 5.38 -16.54
CA THR A 149 3.48 6.73 -16.74
C THR A 149 4.90 6.75 -16.19
N GLY A 150 5.87 6.84 -17.09
CA GLY A 150 7.29 6.97 -16.78
C GLY A 150 7.88 8.24 -17.41
N PRO A 151 9.16 8.56 -17.13
CA PRO A 151 9.80 9.77 -17.64
C PRO A 151 9.71 9.91 -19.18
N ALA A 152 9.90 8.80 -19.89
CA ALA A 152 9.95 8.76 -21.35
C ALA A 152 8.59 9.02 -22.03
N ASN A 153 7.48 8.60 -21.42
CA ASN A 153 6.14 8.74 -22.01
C ASN A 153 5.29 9.83 -21.34
N PHE A 154 5.75 10.42 -20.23
CA PHE A 154 5.03 11.44 -19.46
C PHE A 154 4.46 12.57 -20.33
N ARG A 155 5.28 13.16 -21.19
CA ARG A 155 4.89 14.28 -22.08
C ARG A 155 3.86 13.90 -23.14
N LYS A 156 3.68 12.60 -23.42
CA LYS A 156 2.66 12.09 -24.34
C LYS A 156 1.40 11.66 -23.59
N THR A 157 1.57 10.93 -22.49
CA THR A 157 0.49 10.30 -21.74
C THR A 157 -0.30 11.33 -20.93
N MET A 158 0.36 12.16 -20.13
CA MET A 158 -0.33 13.04 -19.18
C MET A 158 -1.20 14.10 -19.86
N PRO A 159 -0.76 14.81 -20.93
CA PRO A 159 -1.64 15.76 -21.60
C PRO A 159 -2.91 15.09 -22.11
N HIS A 160 -2.78 13.88 -22.68
CA HIS A 160 -3.93 13.14 -23.20
C HIS A 160 -4.93 12.75 -22.09
N LEU A 161 -4.45 12.32 -20.93
CA LEU A 161 -5.29 12.02 -19.78
C LEU A 161 -6.04 13.25 -19.23
N LEU A 162 -5.39 14.42 -19.30
CA LEU A 162 -5.93 15.67 -18.74
C LEU A 162 -6.80 16.45 -19.73
N GLN A 163 -6.58 16.29 -21.04
CA GLN A 163 -7.10 17.16 -22.09
C GLN A 163 -8.62 17.32 -22.06
N GLN A 164 -9.34 16.24 -21.77
CA GLN A 164 -10.80 16.22 -21.82
C GLN A 164 -11.41 17.13 -20.75
N ARG A 165 -11.02 16.96 -19.48
CA ARG A 165 -11.62 17.70 -18.36
C ARG A 165 -10.85 18.96 -17.98
N ALA A 166 -9.53 18.95 -18.14
CA ALA A 166 -8.64 20.02 -17.69
C ALA A 166 -7.62 20.43 -18.78
N PRO A 167 -8.08 20.96 -19.93
CA PRO A 167 -7.20 21.32 -21.04
C PRO A 167 -6.16 22.40 -20.67
N HIS A 168 -6.50 23.28 -19.72
CA HIS A 168 -5.57 24.28 -19.20
C HIS A 168 -4.39 23.62 -18.45
N LEU A 169 -4.65 22.54 -17.71
CA LEU A 169 -3.62 21.75 -17.01
C LEU A 169 -2.78 20.94 -17.98
N ALA A 170 -3.42 20.35 -19.00
CA ALA A 170 -2.75 19.61 -20.07
C ALA A 170 -1.67 20.44 -20.78
N ARG A 171 -1.93 21.74 -21.02
CA ARG A 171 -0.96 22.68 -21.63
C ARG A 171 0.24 22.99 -20.74
N LYS A 172 0.13 22.83 -19.42
CA LYS A 172 1.24 23.07 -18.50
C LYS A 172 2.24 21.91 -18.49
N ILE A 173 1.81 20.71 -18.88
CA ILE A 173 2.64 19.49 -18.81
C ILE A 173 3.94 19.65 -19.59
N GLY A 174 5.06 19.37 -18.92
CA GLY A 174 6.42 19.50 -19.44
C GLY A 174 7.12 20.80 -19.03
N ASN A 175 6.37 21.82 -18.61
CA ASN A 175 6.91 23.10 -18.12
C ASN A 175 7.46 22.97 -16.69
N PRO A 176 8.28 23.92 -16.20
CA PRO A 176 8.70 23.95 -14.80
C PRO A 176 7.50 23.83 -13.83
N GLY A 177 7.59 22.93 -12.86
CA GLY A 177 6.50 22.63 -11.91
C GLY A 177 5.47 21.61 -12.41
N TYR A 178 5.55 21.19 -13.68
CA TYR A 178 4.63 20.23 -14.31
C TYR A 178 5.39 19.13 -15.06
N ARG A 179 6.48 18.63 -14.48
CA ARG A 179 7.32 17.56 -15.04
C ARG A 179 6.99 16.22 -14.37
N PHE A 180 7.61 15.15 -14.86
CA PHE A 180 7.41 13.81 -14.30
C PHE A 180 7.66 13.72 -12.78
N LYS A 181 8.68 14.43 -12.28
CA LYS A 181 8.97 14.50 -10.84
C LYS A 181 7.84 15.17 -10.02
N ASP A 182 6.98 15.94 -10.68
CA ASP A 182 5.86 16.68 -10.10
C ASP A 182 4.54 15.88 -10.24
N LEU A 183 4.59 14.58 -10.56
CA LEU A 183 3.41 13.75 -10.80
C LEU A 183 2.38 13.82 -9.66
N TRP A 184 2.83 13.75 -8.41
CA TRP A 184 1.93 13.79 -7.25
C TRP A 184 1.18 15.11 -7.16
N SER A 185 1.86 16.26 -7.31
CA SER A 185 1.22 17.59 -7.26
C SER A 185 0.29 17.81 -8.45
N ILE A 186 0.64 17.33 -9.65
CA ILE A 186 -0.24 17.38 -10.84
C ILE A 186 -1.53 16.60 -10.58
N VAL A 187 -1.44 15.39 -10.02
CA VAL A 187 -2.61 14.55 -9.70
C VAL A 187 -3.51 15.26 -8.68
N GLN A 188 -2.92 15.90 -7.66
CA GLN A 188 -3.68 16.68 -6.69
C GLN A 188 -4.40 17.88 -7.31
N GLU A 189 -3.69 18.69 -8.11
CA GLU A 189 -4.27 19.86 -8.78
C GLU A 189 -5.42 19.43 -9.69
N TYR A 190 -5.27 18.32 -10.43
CA TYR A 190 -6.34 17.77 -11.28
C TYR A 190 -7.58 17.35 -10.48
N ASN A 191 -7.39 16.63 -9.36
CA ASN A 191 -8.50 16.23 -8.50
C ASN A 191 -9.20 17.44 -7.87
N ALA A 192 -8.44 18.44 -7.42
CA ALA A 192 -8.98 19.69 -6.90
C ALA A 192 -9.81 20.43 -7.96
N PHE A 193 -9.30 20.53 -9.18
CA PHE A 193 -10.01 21.12 -10.31
C PHE A 193 -11.31 20.37 -10.63
N CYS A 194 -11.27 19.03 -10.70
CA CYS A 194 -12.46 18.21 -10.98
C CYS A 194 -13.51 18.31 -9.88
N LYS A 195 -13.09 18.45 -8.60
CA LYS A 195 -14.00 18.65 -7.47
C LYS A 195 -14.73 20.00 -7.57
N GLN A 196 -14.05 21.04 -8.03
CA GLN A 196 -14.64 22.37 -8.24
C GLN A 196 -15.52 22.44 -9.50
N ASN A 197 -15.31 21.54 -10.46
CA ASN A 197 -15.98 21.54 -11.76
C ASN A 197 -16.61 20.16 -12.07
N PRO A 198 -17.60 19.69 -11.29
CA PRO A 198 -18.11 18.33 -11.40
C PRO A 198 -18.83 18.04 -12.73
N PHE A 199 -19.36 19.05 -13.40
CA PHE A 199 -20.18 18.90 -14.61
C PHE A 199 -19.39 18.99 -15.94
N LEU A 200 -18.07 19.18 -15.88
CA LEU A 200 -17.23 19.14 -17.08
C LEU A 200 -16.96 17.67 -17.45
N LEU A 201 -17.60 17.24 -18.54
CA LEU A 201 -17.42 15.93 -19.18
C LEU A 201 -16.25 15.93 -20.15
#